data_AF-A0A0G8CHT4-F1
#
_entry.id   AF-A0A0G8CHT4-F1
#
_cell.length_a   1.000
_cell.length_b   1.000
_cell.length_c   1.000
_cell.angle_alpha   90.00
_cell.angle_beta   90.00
_cell.angle_gamma   90.00
#
_symmetry.space_group_name_H-M   'P 1'
#
loop_
_entity.id
_entity.type
_entity.pdbx_description
1 polymer ?
#
loop_
_entity_poly.entity_id
_entity_poly.type
_entity_poly.pdbx_seq_one_letter_code
_entity_poly.pdbx_strand_id
1 'polypeptide(L)' 'MEHFTDQHLITYKQHVQRLCSLQVVTGVGNNEFNPKGTTTRGEAAAFLVKMLDSMQK' A
#
# COMPACT_ATOMS: atom_id res chain seq x y z
N MET A 1 -3.02 12.48 5.17
CA MET A 1 -3.86 11.31 4.87
C MET A 1 -4.08 11.33 3.37
N GLU A 2 -3.42 10.45 2.62
CA GLU A 2 -3.69 10.35 1.18
C GLU A 2 -5.12 9.83 1.01
N HIS A 3 -5.97 10.65 0.40
CA HIS A 3 -7.34 10.29 0.08
C HIS A 3 -7.33 9.58 -1.27
N PHE A 4 -7.28 8.26 -1.26
CA PHE A 4 -7.49 7.49 -2.48
C PHE A 4 -8.96 7.59 -2.92
N THR A 5 -9.21 7.76 -4.21
CA THR A 5 -10.57 7.85 -4.81
C THR A 5 -11.33 6.54 -4.64
N ASP A 6 -10.61 5.42 -4.71
CA ASP A 6 -11.11 4.06 -4.56
C ASP A 6 -11.00 3.51 -3.12
N GLN A 7 -10.75 4.37 -2.14
CA GLN A 7 -10.60 3.97 -0.72
C GLN A 7 -11.81 3.20 -0.17
N HIS A 8 -13.00 3.40 -0.75
CA HIS A 8 -14.23 2.71 -0.36
C HIS A 8 -14.19 1.20 -0.66
N LEU A 9 -13.32 0.76 -1.57
CA LEU A 9 -13.10 -0.64 -1.92
C LEU A 9 -12.09 -1.36 -0.97
N ILE A 10 -11.44 -0.60 -0.07
CA ILE A 10 -10.47 -1.13 0.89
C ILE A 10 -11.20 -1.67 2.13
N THR A 11 -11.06 -2.98 2.40
CA THR A 11 -11.60 -3.62 3.61
C THR A 11 -10.83 -3.18 4.87
N TYR A 12 -9.49 -3.14 4.80
CA TYR A 12 -8.59 -2.94 5.94
C TYR A 12 -7.96 -1.53 5.95
N LYS A 13 -8.80 -0.48 5.94
CA LYS A 13 -8.38 0.92 5.74
C LYS A 13 -7.27 1.38 6.69
N GLN A 14 -7.42 1.11 7.99
CA GLN A 14 -6.45 1.54 9.00
C GLN A 14 -5.08 0.87 8.79
N HIS A 15 -5.06 -0.40 8.40
CA HIS A 15 -3.82 -1.13 8.11
C HIS A 15 -3.14 -0.60 6.84
N VAL A 16 -3.91 -0.33 5.79
CA VAL A 16 -3.38 0.30 4.56
C VAL A 16 -2.82 1.69 4.88
N GLN A 17 -3.55 2.52 5.63
CA GLN A 17 -3.07 3.84 6.06
C GLN A 17 -1.76 3.75 6.86
N ARG A 18 -1.64 2.76 7.76
CA ARG A 18 -0.39 2.53 8.50
C ARG A 18 0.75 2.18 7.54
N LEU A 19 0.53 1.26 6.60
CA LEU A 19 1.55 0.87 5.62
C LEU A 19 1.94 2.03 4.69
N CYS A 20 1.00 2.90 4.31
CA CYS A 20 1.28 4.14 3.59
C CYS A 20 2.14 5.10 4.44
N SER A 21 1.83 5.27 5.72
CA SER A 21 2.61 6.13 6.63
C SER A 21 4.05 5.65 6.83
N LEU A 22 4.27 4.34 6.70
CA LEU A 22 5.58 3.69 6.75
C LEU A 22 6.27 3.64 5.38
N GLN A 23 5.66 4.19 4.32
CA GLN A 23 6.14 4.16 2.93
C GLN A 23 6.36 2.74 2.37
N VAL A 24 5.68 1.73 2.96
CA VAL A 24 5.72 0.33 2.50
C VAL A 24 4.89 0.17 1.24
N VAL A 25 3.74 0.84 1.16
CA VAL A 25 2.86 0.90 -0.02
C VAL A 25 2.57 2.34 -0.40
N THR A 26 2.37 2.56 -1.69
CA THR A 26 1.93 3.83 -2.29
C THR A 26 0.78 3.56 -3.24
N GLY A 27 0.05 4.59 -3.63
CA GLY A 27 -0.94 4.48 -4.70
C GLY A 27 -0.33 4.08 -6.04
N VAL A 28 -1.19 3.71 -6.98
CA VAL A 28 -0.82 3.29 -8.36
C VAL A 28 -0.88 4.44 -9.38
N GLY A 29 -1.03 5.69 -8.90
CA GLY A 29 -1.32 6.87 -9.73
C GLY A 29 -2.81 7.23 -9.71
N ASN A 30 -3.18 8.35 -10.34
CA ASN A 30 -4.58 8.85 -10.42
C ASN A 30 -5.31 8.97 -9.07
N ASN A 31 -4.57 9.14 -7.97
CA ASN A 31 -5.09 9.07 -6.60
C ASN A 31 -5.81 7.75 -6.29
N GLU A 32 -5.40 6.62 -6.86
CA GLU A 32 -5.96 5.29 -6.60
C GLU A 32 -4.99 4.40 -5.82
N PHE A 33 -5.54 3.52 -4.98
CA PHE A 33 -4.80 2.45 -4.29
C PHE A 33 -4.86 1.11 -5.04
N ASN A 34 -5.94 0.87 -5.80
CA ASN A 34 -6.27 -0.37 -6.50
C ASN A 34 -6.37 -1.63 -5.61
N PRO A 35 -7.27 -1.68 -4.62
CA PRO A 35 -7.35 -2.78 -3.64
C PRO A 35 -7.82 -4.12 -4.21
N LYS A 36 -8.35 -4.14 -5.43
CA LYS A 36 -8.81 -5.35 -6.13
C LYS A 36 -7.89 -5.75 -7.28
N GLY A 37 -6.81 -4.99 -7.51
CA GLY A 37 -5.80 -5.28 -8.51
C GLY A 37 -5.01 -6.55 -8.19
N THR A 38 -4.45 -7.15 -9.23
CA THR A 38 -3.48 -8.24 -9.07
C THR A 38 -2.08 -7.65 -8.94
N THR A 39 -1.29 -8.19 -8.01
CA THR A 39 0.11 -7.78 -7.88
C THR A 39 1.04 -8.68 -8.70
N THR A 40 2.13 -8.13 -9.21
CA THR A 40 3.21 -8.91 -9.82
C THR A 40 4.13 -9.50 -8.75
N ARG A 41 4.92 -10.52 -9.13
CA ARG A 41 5.95 -11.08 -8.23
C ARG A 41 6.98 -10.04 -7.80
N GLY A 42 7.31 -9.08 -8.68
CA GLY A 42 8.25 -8.00 -8.38
C GLY A 42 7.69 -7.01 -7.36
N GLU A 43 6.43 -6.63 -7.49
CA GLU A 43 5.73 -5.78 -6.53
C GLU A 43 5.60 -6.45 -5.15
N ALA A 44 5.24 -7.74 -5.13
CA ALA A 44 5.17 -8.51 -3.89
C ALA A 44 6.55 -8.58 -3.19
N ALA A 45 7.63 -8.81 -3.95
CA ALA A 45 8.99 -8.82 -3.40
C ALA A 45 9.38 -7.44 -2.85
N ALA A 46 9.10 -6.36 -3.59
CA ALA A 46 9.36 -4.99 -3.14
C ALA A 46 8.58 -4.63 -1.86
N PHE A 47 7.32 -5.08 -1.75
CA PHE A 47 6.51 -4.92 -0.54
C PHE A 47 7.18 -5.58 0.68
N LEU A 48 7.63 -6.83 0.54
CA LEU A 48 8.26 -7.56 1.63
C LEU A 48 9.58 -6.92 2.08
N VAL A 49 10.42 -6.47 1.15
CA VAL A 49 11.68 -5.77 1.46
C VAL A 49 11.40 -4.48 2.23
N LYS A 50 10.49 -3.63 1.72
CA LYS A 50 10.13 -2.38 2.40
C LYS A 50 9.52 -2.62 3.78
N MET A 51 8.74 -3.69 3.94
CA MET A 51 8.18 -4.07 5.24
C MET A 51 9.28 -4.41 6.24
N LEU A 52 10.25 -5.25 5.85
CA LEU A 52 11.40 -5.60 6.70
C LEU A 52 12.22 -4.36 7.08
N ASP A 53 12.51 -3.49 6.11
CA ASP A 53 13.24 -2.23 6.34
C ASP A 53 12.49 -1.30 7.31
N SER A 54 11.16 -1.28 7.25
CA SER A 54 10.33 -0.45 8.15
C SER A 54 10.32 -0.94 9.61
N MET A 55 10.69 -2.21 9.85
CA MET A 55 10.75 -2.81 11.19
C MET A 55 12.11 -2.65 11.87
N GLN A 56 13.14 -2.26 11.11
CA GLN A 56 14.51 -2.06 11.61
C GLN A 56 14.79 -0.61 12.02
N LYS A 57 13.82 0.29 11.83
CA LYS A 57 13.89 1.70 12.23
C LYS A 57 13.23 1.91 13.58
#